data_AF-D8PEN9-F1
#
_entry.id   AF-D8PEN9-F1
#
_cell.length_a   1.000
_cell.length_b   1.000
_cell.length_c   1.000
_cell.angle_alpha   90.00
_cell.angle_beta   90.00
_cell.angle_gamma   90.00
#
_symmetry.space_group_name_H-M   'P 1'
#
loop_
_entity.id
_entity.type
_entity.pdbx_description
1 polymer ?
#
loop_
_entity_poly.entity_id
_entity_poly.type
_entity_poly.pdbx_seq_one_letter_code
_entity_poly.pdbx_strand_id
1 'polypeptide(L)'
;MYSSILGYYGKLPLSAEFIRCQASGAEVDELDRWLREGMYHAKSRLGSSWSKDFTQGNPWGFLYVPRQGRRFLIGLLKPSQDKAGREFPFLVYLLLEREEFHELPWCAPMHFKEFFAQSHRLLTDVGAESDLARLQFRLQALTPVEAPETASIETRYHAELLRRRLREHWADLFGEFDNSRKCQVLQSFLRRGGGLNCSGPLQWQAKLPLLSSSREETYDLPFWMDVASHASNQGLDAGILLWNRWFTRDKPVLFVSLECPTPQLLLYLIHPEGWENEQSGAGKETEELSDAGRALLDDGEVTLEAFLHRVAGLRA
;
A
#
# COMPACT_ATOMS: atom_id res chain seq x y z
N MET A 1 11.63 10.39 18.27
CA MET A 1 11.07 9.08 18.60
C MET A 1 9.58 9.21 18.42
N TYR A 2 9.03 8.44 17.51
CA TYR A 2 7.62 8.42 17.17
C TYR A 2 6.84 7.59 18.19
N SER A 3 5.72 8.11 18.65
CA SER A 3 4.76 7.34 19.43
C SER A 3 4.21 6.21 18.56
N SER A 4 4.54 4.97 18.93
CA SER A 4 4.13 3.77 18.21
C SER A 4 3.59 2.70 19.15
N ILE A 5 2.42 2.16 18.81
CA ILE A 5 1.79 1.08 19.57
C ILE A 5 1.65 -0.15 18.66
N LEU A 6 2.31 -1.23 19.04
CA LEU A 6 2.17 -2.53 18.36
C LEU A 6 0.76 -3.10 18.57
N GLY A 7 0.11 -3.46 17.47
CA GLY A 7 -1.14 -4.20 17.45
C GLY A 7 -1.12 -5.35 16.45
N TYR A 8 -2.03 -6.29 16.66
CA TYR A 8 -2.30 -7.36 15.70
C TYR A 8 -3.73 -7.87 15.87
N TYR A 9 -4.38 -8.20 14.76
CA TYR A 9 -5.68 -8.87 14.80
C TYR A 9 -5.94 -9.73 13.58
N GLY A 10 -6.75 -10.77 13.76
CA GLY A 10 -7.24 -11.59 12.67
C GLY A 10 -7.17 -13.07 12.98
N LYS A 11 -7.05 -13.89 11.94
CA LYS A 11 -7.07 -15.35 12.06
C LYS A 11 -5.73 -15.97 11.71
N LEU A 12 -5.32 -16.95 12.50
CA LEU A 12 -4.16 -17.80 12.22
C LEU A 12 -4.54 -19.28 12.41
N PRO A 13 -3.88 -20.21 11.70
CA PRO A 13 -4.29 -21.63 11.68
C PRO A 13 -4.30 -22.31 13.06
N LEU A 14 -3.59 -21.77 14.05
CA LEU A 14 -3.48 -22.34 15.40
C LEU A 14 -4.62 -22.00 16.35
N SER A 15 -5.47 -21.03 16.01
CA SER A 15 -6.60 -20.61 16.84
C SER A 15 -7.91 -20.81 16.10
N ALA A 16 -8.96 -21.25 16.79
CA ALA A 16 -10.32 -21.23 16.23
C ALA A 16 -10.89 -19.80 16.23
N GLU A 17 -10.50 -18.98 17.21
CA GLU A 17 -10.99 -17.61 17.38
C GLU A 17 -9.99 -16.57 16.88
N PHE A 18 -10.44 -15.32 16.79
CA PHE A 18 -9.57 -14.20 16.45
C PHE A 18 -8.47 -14.02 17.51
N ILE A 19 -7.23 -13.88 17.06
CA ILE A 19 -6.11 -13.43 17.88
C ILE A 19 -6.14 -11.90 17.86
N ARG A 20 -5.97 -11.24 19.01
CA ARG A 20 -6.13 -9.79 19.16
C ARG A 20 -5.13 -9.21 20.17
N CYS A 21 -4.52 -8.09 19.81
CA CYS A 21 -3.77 -7.20 20.70
C CYS A 21 -3.89 -5.77 20.14
N GLN A 22 -4.22 -4.80 20.98
CA GLN A 22 -4.47 -3.40 20.56
C GLN A 22 -5.41 -3.31 19.34
N ALA A 23 -6.43 -4.17 19.36
CA ALA A 23 -7.39 -4.39 18.28
C ALA A 23 -8.75 -3.71 18.56
N SER A 24 -8.72 -2.62 19.33
CA SER A 24 -9.89 -1.82 19.70
C SER A 24 -9.62 -0.37 19.33
N GLY A 25 -10.58 0.31 18.72
CA GLY A 25 -10.46 1.70 18.31
C GLY A 25 -11.14 1.94 16.97
N ALA A 26 -11.58 3.17 16.75
CA ALA A 26 -12.32 3.54 15.54
C ALA A 26 -11.54 3.23 14.25
N GLU A 27 -10.22 3.38 14.28
CA GLU A 27 -9.33 3.16 13.16
C GLU A 27 -9.24 1.67 12.78
N VAL A 28 -9.19 0.80 13.80
CA VAL A 28 -9.19 -0.67 13.62
C VAL A 28 -10.56 -1.17 13.17
N ASP A 29 -11.63 -0.64 13.75
CA ASP A 29 -13.02 -1.01 13.40
C ASP A 29 -13.37 -0.59 11.97
N GLU A 30 -12.87 0.56 11.51
CA GLU A 30 -13.05 1.01 10.12
C GLU A 30 -12.30 0.10 9.14
N LEU A 31 -11.05 -0.26 9.46
CA LEU A 31 -10.27 -1.18 8.65
C LEU A 31 -10.86 -2.60 8.63
N ASP A 32 -11.35 -3.12 9.77
CA ASP A 32 -12.02 -4.44 9.83
C ASP A 32 -13.27 -4.48 8.94
N ARG A 33 -14.08 -3.41 8.96
CA ARG A 33 -15.24 -3.29 8.06
C ARG A 33 -14.82 -3.28 6.59
N TRP A 34 -13.82 -2.47 6.26
CA TRP A 34 -13.27 -2.40 4.91
C TRP A 34 -12.79 -3.78 4.42
N LEU A 35 -12.10 -4.54 5.28
CA LEU A 35 -11.65 -5.90 4.95
C LEU A 35 -12.83 -6.85 4.73
N ARG A 36 -13.84 -6.84 5.60
CA ARG A 36 -15.03 -7.70 5.46
C ARG A 36 -15.77 -7.43 4.16
N GLU A 37 -15.97 -6.16 3.82
CA GLU A 37 -16.62 -5.75 2.57
C GLU A 37 -15.79 -6.17 1.35
N GLY A 38 -14.47 -6.01 1.41
CA GLY A 38 -13.56 -6.39 0.34
C GLY A 38 -13.51 -7.91 0.13
N MET A 39 -13.48 -8.68 1.22
CA MET A 39 -13.57 -10.13 1.18
C MET A 39 -14.90 -10.60 0.60
N TYR A 40 -16.02 -9.98 1.00
CA TYR A 40 -17.33 -10.30 0.43
C TYR A 40 -17.36 -10.07 -1.08
N HIS A 41 -16.87 -8.90 -1.54
CA HIS A 41 -16.77 -8.59 -2.96
C HIS A 41 -15.89 -9.58 -3.72
N ALA A 42 -14.66 -9.82 -3.23
CA ALA A 42 -13.72 -10.69 -3.90
C ALA A 42 -14.19 -12.15 -3.92
N LYS A 43 -14.83 -12.63 -2.85
CA LYS A 43 -15.48 -13.95 -2.81
C LYS A 43 -16.61 -14.07 -3.83
N SER A 44 -17.42 -13.02 -4.00
CA SER A 44 -18.46 -12.98 -5.04
C SER A 44 -17.90 -13.02 -6.46
N ARG A 45 -16.71 -12.44 -6.70
CA ARG A 45 -16.07 -12.38 -8.03
C ARG A 45 -15.32 -13.66 -8.36
N LEU A 46 -14.59 -14.24 -7.40
CA LEU A 46 -13.77 -15.44 -7.60
C LEU A 46 -14.57 -16.74 -7.45
N GLY A 47 -15.72 -16.69 -6.77
CA GLY A 47 -16.60 -17.86 -6.62
C GLY A 47 -15.88 -19.05 -6.01
N SER A 48 -15.81 -20.16 -6.73
CA SER A 48 -15.18 -21.40 -6.25
C SER A 48 -13.66 -21.32 -6.09
N SER A 49 -12.97 -20.41 -6.77
CA SER A 49 -11.51 -20.29 -6.66
C SER A 49 -11.06 -19.49 -5.44
N TRP A 50 -11.95 -18.69 -4.85
CA TRP A 50 -11.70 -17.80 -3.71
C TRP A 50 -10.83 -18.42 -2.61
N SER A 51 -11.21 -19.58 -2.09
CA SER A 51 -10.53 -20.17 -0.93
C SER A 51 -9.07 -20.50 -1.23
N LYS A 52 -8.83 -21.10 -2.40
CA LYS A 52 -7.49 -21.44 -2.87
C LYS A 52 -6.67 -20.18 -3.14
N ASP A 53 -7.22 -19.24 -3.89
CA ASP A 53 -6.48 -18.06 -4.34
C ASP A 53 -6.17 -17.13 -3.15
N PHE A 54 -7.13 -16.94 -2.24
CA PHE A 54 -6.93 -16.13 -1.03
C PHE A 54 -5.87 -16.75 -0.11
N THR A 55 -5.97 -18.03 0.22
CA THR A 55 -5.03 -18.67 1.17
C THR A 55 -3.61 -18.83 0.62
N GLN A 56 -3.45 -18.84 -0.70
CA GLN A 56 -2.15 -18.84 -1.39
C GLN A 56 -1.59 -17.43 -1.64
N GLY A 57 -2.35 -16.39 -1.32
CA GLY A 57 -1.95 -15.00 -1.50
C GLY A 57 -0.74 -14.60 -0.65
N ASN A 58 0.06 -13.68 -1.19
CA ASN A 58 1.24 -13.16 -0.51
C ASN A 58 0.88 -12.13 0.58
N PRO A 59 1.75 -11.91 1.57
CA PRO A 59 1.62 -10.77 2.48
C PRO A 59 1.78 -9.44 1.73
N TRP A 60 1.02 -8.44 2.18
CA TRP A 60 1.04 -7.07 1.67
C TRP A 60 1.42 -6.12 2.80
N GLY A 61 2.32 -5.17 2.51
CA GLY A 61 2.45 -3.98 3.34
C GLY A 61 1.23 -3.09 3.15
N PHE A 62 0.81 -2.43 4.21
CA PHE A 62 -0.30 -1.49 4.17
C PHE A 62 -0.03 -0.25 4.99
N LEU A 63 -0.65 0.85 4.57
CA LEU A 63 -0.82 2.08 5.32
C LEU A 63 -2.28 2.47 5.20
N TYR A 64 -2.95 2.67 6.33
CA TYR A 64 -4.35 3.02 6.41
C TYR A 64 -4.53 4.29 7.22
N VAL A 65 -5.10 5.31 6.58
CA VAL A 65 -5.43 6.59 7.18
C VAL A 65 -6.96 6.68 7.29
N PRO A 66 -7.55 6.59 8.50
CA PRO A 66 -8.99 6.69 8.67
C PRO A 66 -9.52 8.08 8.29
N ARG A 67 -10.82 8.21 8.00
CA ARG A 67 -11.39 9.55 7.65
C ARG A 67 -11.40 10.53 8.81
N GLN A 68 -11.38 10.01 10.04
CA GLN A 68 -11.43 10.78 11.28
C GLN A 68 -10.45 10.15 12.27
N GLY A 69 -9.97 10.96 13.20
CA GLY A 69 -9.04 10.52 14.23
C GLY A 69 -7.62 11.00 13.99
N ARG A 70 -6.81 10.87 15.04
CA ARG A 70 -5.45 11.41 15.14
C ARG A 70 -4.37 10.36 14.88
N ARG A 71 -4.76 9.11 14.65
CA ARG A 71 -3.83 8.02 14.35
C ARG A 71 -4.03 7.46 12.95
N PHE A 72 -3.02 6.76 12.47
CA PHE A 72 -3.06 5.93 11.28
C PHE A 72 -2.38 4.58 11.57
N LEU A 73 -2.65 3.58 10.73
CA LEU A 73 -2.08 2.25 10.87
C LEU A 73 -1.06 2.00 9.76
N ILE A 74 0.07 1.41 10.09
CA ILE A 74 1.00 0.82 9.11
C ILE A 74 1.35 -0.61 9.51
N GLY A 75 1.49 -1.51 8.55
CA GLY A 75 1.83 -2.89 8.90
C GLY A 75 1.79 -3.87 7.76
N LEU A 76 1.73 -5.15 8.11
CA LEU A 76 1.55 -6.24 7.17
C LEU A 76 0.18 -6.86 7.31
N LEU A 77 -0.44 -7.15 6.17
CA LEU A 77 -1.65 -7.92 6.00
C LEU A 77 -1.28 -9.23 5.33
N LYS A 78 -1.61 -10.37 5.94
CA LYS A 78 -1.40 -11.69 5.38
C LYS A 78 -2.74 -12.40 5.17
N PRO A 79 -3.07 -12.84 3.95
CA PRO A 79 -4.17 -13.77 3.74
C PRO A 79 -4.01 -15.04 4.60
N SER A 80 -5.07 -15.44 5.29
CA SER A 80 -5.02 -16.47 6.33
C SER A 80 -6.40 -17.08 6.61
N GLN A 81 -6.42 -18.11 7.45
CA GLN A 81 -7.62 -18.79 7.93
C GLN A 81 -7.41 -19.27 9.37
N ASP A 82 -8.51 -19.49 10.10
CA ASP A 82 -8.46 -20.12 11.42
C ASP A 82 -8.33 -21.65 11.34
N LYS A 83 -8.25 -22.29 12.51
CA LYS A 83 -8.22 -23.76 12.64
C LYS A 83 -9.42 -24.48 12.01
N ALA A 84 -10.57 -23.79 11.89
CA ALA A 84 -11.78 -24.33 11.28
C ALA A 84 -11.85 -24.06 9.76
N GLY A 85 -10.82 -23.42 9.17
CA GLY A 85 -10.77 -23.09 7.75
C GLY A 85 -11.59 -21.86 7.36
N ARG A 86 -12.09 -21.08 8.33
CA ARG A 86 -12.82 -19.85 8.02
C ARG A 86 -11.81 -18.76 7.68
N GLU A 87 -11.87 -18.26 6.45
CA GLU A 87 -10.93 -17.26 5.93
C GLU A 87 -11.11 -15.90 6.61
N PHE A 88 -10.01 -15.27 6.97
CA PHE A 88 -9.90 -13.84 7.34
C PHE A 88 -8.40 -13.50 7.40
N PRO A 89 -7.95 -12.34 6.91
CA PRO A 89 -6.54 -11.99 6.97
C PRO A 89 -6.05 -11.85 8.41
N PHE A 90 -4.75 -12.00 8.60
CA PHE A 90 -4.07 -11.61 9.83
C PHE A 90 -3.30 -10.33 9.59
N LEU A 91 -3.46 -9.36 10.48
CA LEU A 91 -2.79 -8.07 10.44
C LEU A 91 -1.85 -7.96 11.63
N VAL A 92 -0.66 -7.41 11.38
CA VAL A 92 0.29 -6.95 12.39
C VAL A 92 0.72 -5.54 12.02
N TYR A 93 0.61 -4.59 12.95
CA TYR A 93 0.69 -3.18 12.64
C TYR A 93 1.18 -2.33 13.80
N LEU A 94 1.57 -1.11 13.47
CA LEU A 94 1.80 -0.02 14.40
C LEU A 94 0.67 1.00 14.25
N LEU A 95 0.12 1.43 15.38
CA LEU A 95 -0.67 2.65 15.48
C LEU A 95 0.28 3.82 15.71
N LEU A 96 0.23 4.82 14.83
CA LEU A 96 1.11 5.98 14.83
C LEU A 96 0.29 7.26 14.95
N GLU A 97 0.80 8.28 15.65
CA GLU A 97 0.17 9.60 15.74
C GLU A 97 0.45 10.41 14.47
N ARG A 98 -0.60 10.98 13.86
CA ARG A 98 -0.49 11.70 12.58
C ARG A 98 0.35 12.96 12.71
N GLU A 99 0.25 13.65 13.84
CA GLU A 99 0.92 14.93 14.06
C GLU A 99 2.46 14.77 13.99
N GLU A 100 2.99 13.60 14.32
CA GLU A 100 4.43 13.34 14.27
C GLU A 100 4.93 13.13 12.84
N PHE A 101 4.05 12.82 11.89
CA PHE A 101 4.38 12.51 10.49
C PHE A 101 3.89 13.59 9.51
N HIS A 102 3.63 14.82 9.99
CA HIS A 102 2.99 15.86 9.19
C HIS A 102 3.82 16.34 7.98
N GLU A 103 5.16 16.35 8.07
CA GLU A 103 6.02 16.83 6.98
C GLU A 103 6.16 15.78 5.86
N LEU A 104 6.41 14.51 6.23
CA LEU A 104 6.72 13.43 5.29
C LEU A 104 6.02 12.12 5.68
N PRO A 105 4.67 12.04 5.64
CA PRO A 105 3.94 10.84 6.08
C PRO A 105 4.27 9.61 5.23
N TRP A 106 4.66 9.81 3.97
CA TRP A 106 5.11 8.77 3.05
C TRP A 106 6.43 8.10 3.46
N CYS A 107 7.23 8.73 4.32
CA CYS A 107 8.47 8.13 4.85
C CYS A 107 8.21 7.14 6.01
N ALA A 108 6.98 7.07 6.55
CA ALA A 108 6.66 6.18 7.67
C ALA A 108 7.13 4.71 7.47
N PRO A 109 6.95 4.07 6.29
CA PRO A 109 7.47 2.72 6.07
C PRO A 109 8.99 2.58 6.24
N MET A 110 9.75 3.64 5.94
CA MET A 110 11.21 3.66 6.06
C MET A 110 11.66 3.77 7.52
N HIS A 111 10.95 4.55 8.34
CA HIS A 111 11.24 4.67 9.77
C HIS A 111 11.08 3.35 10.52
N PHE A 112 10.14 2.50 10.07
CA PHE A 112 9.83 1.21 10.68
C PHE A 112 10.28 0.01 9.84
N LYS A 113 11.31 0.17 9.00
CA LYS A 113 11.80 -0.90 8.11
C LYS A 113 12.12 -2.21 8.85
N GLU A 114 12.67 -2.12 10.06
CA GLU A 114 13.03 -3.29 10.85
C GLU A 114 11.78 -3.99 11.41
N PHE A 115 10.76 -3.23 11.82
CA PHE A 115 9.46 -3.80 12.18
C PHE A 115 8.83 -4.55 11.01
N PHE A 116 8.87 -4.00 9.79
CA PHE A 116 8.41 -4.70 8.59
C PHE A 116 9.20 -5.99 8.33
N ALA A 117 10.52 -5.95 8.45
CA ALA A 117 11.37 -7.13 8.26
C ALA A 117 11.08 -8.23 9.29
N GLN A 118 10.97 -7.89 10.58
CA GLN A 118 10.64 -8.84 11.66
C GLN A 118 9.24 -9.43 11.47
N SER A 119 8.26 -8.57 11.17
CA SER A 119 6.88 -8.99 10.93
C SER A 119 6.80 -9.93 9.73
N HIS A 120 7.51 -9.63 8.63
CA HIS A 120 7.52 -10.49 7.45
C HIS A 120 8.11 -11.87 7.75
N ARG A 121 9.26 -11.93 8.46
CA ARG A 121 9.86 -13.21 8.89
C ARG A 121 8.87 -14.02 9.74
N LEU A 122 8.23 -13.39 10.73
CA LEU A 122 7.24 -14.05 11.58
C LEU A 122 6.05 -14.61 10.78
N LEU A 123 5.48 -13.80 9.88
CA LEU A 123 4.32 -14.19 9.07
C LEU A 123 4.64 -15.26 8.02
N THR A 124 5.89 -15.38 7.60
CA THR A 124 6.36 -16.45 6.71
C THR A 124 6.40 -17.78 7.47
N ASP A 125 6.89 -17.77 8.71
CA ASP A 125 7.06 -18.97 9.53
C ASP A 125 5.76 -19.44 10.21
N VAL A 126 4.70 -18.63 10.20
CA VAL A 126 3.49 -18.87 11.01
C VAL A 126 2.80 -20.19 10.69
N GLY A 127 2.90 -20.68 9.44
CA GLY A 127 2.33 -21.95 9.03
C GLY A 127 3.09 -23.18 9.54
N ALA A 128 4.35 -23.02 9.96
CA ALA A 128 5.18 -24.09 10.52
C ALA A 128 5.12 -24.13 12.05
N GLU A 129 4.54 -23.11 12.69
CA GLU A 129 4.36 -23.08 14.14
C GLU A 129 3.22 -24.01 14.55
N SER A 130 3.43 -24.78 15.63
CA SER A 130 2.42 -25.71 16.17
C SER A 130 1.94 -25.32 17.57
N ASP A 131 2.64 -24.40 18.23
CA ASP A 131 2.33 -23.94 19.58
C ASP A 131 1.81 -22.49 19.57
N LEU A 132 0.55 -22.32 19.98
CA LEU A 132 -0.11 -21.03 20.08
C LEU A 132 0.57 -20.10 21.09
N ALA A 133 1.07 -20.63 22.21
CA ALA A 133 1.73 -19.81 23.23
C ALA A 133 3.06 -19.26 22.70
N ARG A 134 3.83 -20.09 21.99
CA ARG A 134 5.06 -19.67 21.31
C ARG A 134 4.80 -18.63 20.23
N LEU A 135 3.74 -18.81 19.43
CA LEU A 135 3.32 -17.82 18.43
C LEU A 135 2.98 -16.47 19.08
N GLN A 136 2.19 -16.48 20.15
CA GLN A 136 1.83 -15.26 20.89
C GLN A 136 3.06 -14.58 21.49
N PHE A 137 3.99 -15.34 22.05
CA PHE A 137 5.26 -14.81 22.55
C PHE A 137 6.07 -14.13 21.43
N ARG A 138 6.19 -14.77 20.26
CA ARG A 138 6.89 -14.19 19.10
C ARG A 138 6.21 -12.90 18.61
N LEU A 139 4.88 -12.86 18.58
CA LEU A 139 4.12 -11.67 18.20
C LEU A 139 4.33 -10.52 19.19
N GLN A 140 4.35 -10.81 20.49
CA GLN A 140 4.62 -9.81 21.54
C GLN A 140 6.08 -9.34 21.56
N ALA A 141 7.01 -10.18 21.09
CA ALA A 141 8.43 -9.84 20.97
C ALA A 141 8.75 -8.97 19.74
N LEU A 142 7.78 -8.70 18.85
CA LEU A 142 7.96 -7.72 17.80
C LEU A 142 8.19 -6.35 18.42
N THR A 143 9.25 -5.68 17.97
CA THR A 143 9.62 -4.37 18.50
C THR A 143 9.36 -3.30 17.45
N PRO A 144 8.73 -2.16 17.80
CA PRO A 144 8.65 -1.00 16.93
C PRO A 144 10.01 -0.29 16.90
N VAL A 145 11.04 -0.97 16.39
CA VAL A 145 12.39 -0.40 16.29
C VAL A 145 12.38 0.64 15.18
N GLU A 146 12.42 1.90 15.60
CA GLU A 146 12.74 3.01 14.73
C GLU A 146 14.16 2.85 14.20
N ALA A 147 14.37 3.18 12.93
CA ALA A 147 15.71 3.32 12.40
C ALA A 147 16.48 4.38 13.22
N PRO A 148 17.74 4.12 13.62
CA PRO A 148 18.47 4.94 14.58
C PRO A 148 18.76 6.40 14.14
N GLU A 149 18.38 6.78 12.92
CA GLU A 149 18.61 8.11 12.37
C GLU A 149 17.39 8.62 11.57
N THR A 150 16.28 8.92 12.26
CA THR A 150 15.04 9.47 11.67
C THR A 150 15.29 10.69 10.77
N ALA A 151 15.99 11.72 11.26
CA ALA A 151 16.31 12.93 10.46
C ALA A 151 17.20 12.62 9.23
N SER A 152 17.99 11.55 9.29
CA SER A 152 18.81 11.08 8.17
C SER A 152 17.96 10.44 7.08
N ILE A 153 16.83 9.79 7.41
CA ILE A 153 15.94 9.18 6.40
C ILE A 153 15.33 10.25 5.50
N GLU A 154 14.77 11.29 6.09
CA GLU A 154 14.11 12.38 5.38
C GLU A 154 15.11 13.19 4.55
N THR A 155 16.27 13.51 5.13
CA THR A 155 17.37 14.17 4.42
C THR A 155 17.84 13.33 3.22
N ARG A 156 17.99 12.01 3.39
CA ARG A 156 18.38 11.11 2.30
C ARG A 156 17.27 10.98 1.24
N TYR A 157 16.00 10.98 1.63
CA TYR A 157 14.87 10.99 0.71
C TYR A 157 14.91 12.22 -0.20
N HIS A 158 15.01 13.42 0.39
CA HIS A 158 15.14 14.66 -0.38
C HIS A 158 16.39 14.69 -1.26
N ALA A 159 17.53 14.25 -0.73
CA ALA A 159 18.76 14.14 -1.53
C ALA A 159 18.60 13.20 -2.73
N GLU A 160 17.88 12.09 -2.58
CA GLU A 160 17.60 11.18 -3.69
C GLU A 160 16.62 11.83 -4.70
N LEU A 161 15.60 12.57 -4.26
CA LEU A 161 14.68 13.27 -5.15
C LEU A 161 15.37 14.33 -6.03
N LEU A 162 16.32 15.06 -5.44
CA LEU A 162 17.14 16.07 -6.11
C LEU A 162 18.15 15.46 -7.09
N ARG A 163 18.71 14.30 -6.73
CA ARG A 163 19.77 13.64 -7.49
C ARG A 163 19.24 12.81 -8.65
N ARG A 164 18.18 12.04 -8.41
CA ARG A 164 17.67 11.00 -9.31
C ARG A 164 16.91 11.63 -10.48
N ARG A 165 17.24 11.20 -11.69
CA ARG A 165 16.59 11.67 -12.94
C ARG A 165 15.43 10.75 -13.34
N LEU A 166 14.42 11.32 -14.01
CA LEU A 166 13.30 10.52 -14.56
C LEU A 166 13.80 9.44 -15.50
N ARG A 167 14.80 9.73 -16.35
CA ARG A 167 15.42 8.73 -17.24
C ARG A 167 15.84 7.47 -16.51
N GLU A 168 16.60 7.64 -15.44
CA GLU A 168 17.13 6.55 -14.63
C GLU A 168 16.02 5.83 -13.87
N HIS A 169 15.02 6.56 -13.36
CA HIS A 169 13.92 5.97 -12.62
C HIS A 169 13.04 5.09 -13.52
N TRP A 170 12.66 5.57 -14.71
CA TRP A 170 11.87 4.80 -15.66
C TRP A 170 12.64 3.62 -16.25
N ALA A 171 13.93 3.79 -16.52
CA ALA A 171 14.79 2.70 -16.96
C ALA A 171 14.87 1.57 -15.91
N ASP A 172 14.98 1.90 -14.62
CA ASP A 172 14.99 0.88 -13.57
C ASP A 172 13.64 0.14 -13.41
N LEU A 173 12.52 0.81 -13.66
CA LEU A 173 11.18 0.21 -13.56
C LEU A 173 10.82 -0.66 -14.78
N PHE A 174 11.16 -0.18 -15.98
CA PHE A 174 10.67 -0.75 -17.24
C PHE A 174 11.76 -1.29 -18.18
N GLY A 175 13.04 -1.11 -17.82
CA GLY A 175 14.21 -1.54 -18.60
C GLY A 175 14.75 -0.46 -19.54
N GLU A 176 13.92 0.50 -19.93
CA GLU A 176 14.29 1.60 -20.84
C GLU A 176 13.46 2.85 -20.55
N PHE A 177 13.99 4.01 -20.93
CA PHE A 177 13.30 5.28 -20.71
C PHE A 177 12.06 5.42 -21.60
N ASP A 178 12.11 5.03 -22.88
CA ASP A 178 11.02 5.28 -23.85
C ASP A 178 9.86 4.28 -23.78
N ASN A 179 9.73 3.58 -22.66
CA ASN A 179 8.71 2.55 -22.50
C ASN A 179 7.29 3.15 -22.46
N SER A 180 6.38 2.61 -23.27
CA SER A 180 4.99 3.10 -23.36
C SER A 180 4.18 2.95 -22.07
N ARG A 181 4.61 2.09 -21.12
CA ARG A 181 3.98 1.94 -19.81
C ARG A 181 4.07 3.19 -18.94
N LYS A 182 5.03 4.11 -19.19
CA LYS A 182 5.10 5.41 -18.51
C LYS A 182 3.79 6.19 -18.65
N CYS A 183 3.24 6.22 -19.86
CA CYS A 183 1.99 6.92 -20.15
C CYS A 183 0.82 6.33 -19.36
N GLN A 184 0.78 5.01 -19.21
CA GLN A 184 -0.26 4.32 -18.43
C GLN A 184 -0.19 4.68 -16.94
N VAL A 185 1.03 4.83 -16.38
CA VAL A 185 1.23 5.29 -15.00
C VAL A 185 0.69 6.71 -14.82
N LEU A 186 1.04 7.65 -15.68
CA LEU A 186 0.56 9.03 -15.54
C LEU A 186 -0.95 9.17 -15.79
N GLN A 187 -1.49 8.42 -16.75
CA GLN A 187 -2.94 8.35 -16.95
C GLN A 187 -3.66 7.84 -15.69
N SER A 188 -3.03 6.98 -14.88
CA SER A 188 -3.62 6.54 -13.62
C SER A 188 -3.81 7.69 -12.61
N PHE A 189 -3.00 8.75 -12.68
CA PHE A 189 -3.13 9.92 -11.81
C PHE A 189 -4.34 10.80 -12.14
N LEU A 190 -4.79 10.77 -13.38
CA LEU A 190 -5.94 11.53 -13.85
C LEU A 190 -7.27 10.84 -13.51
N ARG A 191 -7.24 9.57 -13.13
CA ARG A 191 -8.45 8.77 -12.93
C ARG A 191 -9.08 9.04 -11.58
N ARG A 192 -10.32 9.52 -11.62
CA ARG A 192 -11.25 9.50 -10.50
C ARG A 192 -12.37 8.52 -10.82
N GLY A 193 -12.62 7.56 -9.93
CA GLY A 193 -13.59 6.49 -10.16
C GLY A 193 -14.63 6.42 -9.04
N GLY A 194 -15.89 6.16 -9.40
CA GLY A 194 -16.90 5.73 -8.43
C GLY A 194 -16.74 4.23 -8.11
N GLY A 195 -17.02 3.84 -6.87
CA GLY A 195 -17.16 2.42 -6.52
C GLY A 195 -18.31 1.77 -7.29
N LEU A 196 -18.24 0.44 -7.51
CA LEU A 196 -19.21 -0.36 -8.29
C LEU A 196 -20.70 -0.17 -7.89
N ASN A 197 -20.97 0.40 -6.71
CA ASN A 197 -22.29 0.81 -6.25
C ASN A 197 -22.20 2.20 -5.60
N CYS A 198 -22.14 3.31 -6.34
CA CYS A 198 -22.09 4.63 -5.71
C CYS A 198 -22.72 5.74 -6.55
N SER A 199 -23.89 6.18 -6.08
CA SER A 199 -24.30 7.59 -5.97
C SER A 199 -23.47 8.35 -4.90
N GLY A 200 -22.18 8.00 -4.76
CA GLY A 200 -21.24 8.53 -3.76
C GLY A 200 -20.07 9.31 -4.39
N PRO A 201 -19.21 9.96 -3.58
CA PRO A 201 -18.13 10.79 -4.10
C PRO A 201 -17.11 9.98 -4.90
N LEU A 202 -16.59 10.60 -5.96
CA LEU A 202 -15.52 10.04 -6.80
C LEU A 202 -14.25 9.82 -5.97
N GLN A 203 -13.61 8.67 -6.13
CA GLN A 203 -12.41 8.28 -5.39
C GLN A 203 -11.18 8.38 -6.29
N TRP A 204 -10.04 8.79 -5.72
CA TRP A 204 -8.77 8.75 -6.42
C TRP A 204 -8.11 7.37 -6.22
N GLN A 205 -7.74 6.71 -7.31
CA GLN A 205 -7.16 5.37 -7.28
C GLN A 205 -6.04 5.21 -8.31
N ALA A 206 -4.95 4.55 -7.91
CA ALA A 206 -3.82 4.30 -8.80
C ALA A 206 -3.14 2.95 -8.51
N LYS A 207 -2.47 2.41 -9.55
CA LYS A 207 -1.57 1.26 -9.48
C LYS A 207 -0.20 1.72 -9.96
N LEU A 208 0.78 1.76 -9.06
CA LEU A 208 2.08 2.35 -9.29
C LEU A 208 3.17 1.27 -9.21
N PRO A 209 4.08 1.20 -10.19
CA PRO A 209 5.10 0.17 -10.23
C PRO A 209 6.18 0.43 -9.18
N LEU A 210 6.62 -0.58 -8.44
CA LEU A 210 7.74 -0.47 -7.51
C LEU A 210 8.99 -1.12 -8.11
N LEU A 211 10.16 -0.64 -7.67
CA LEU A 211 11.44 -1.21 -8.07
C LEU A 211 11.55 -2.66 -7.60
N SER A 212 12.05 -3.53 -8.49
CA SER A 212 12.23 -4.96 -8.21
C SER A 212 13.52 -5.28 -7.45
N SER A 213 14.41 -4.31 -7.26
CA SER A 213 15.73 -4.55 -6.65
C SER A 213 15.62 -4.81 -5.14
N SER A 214 16.30 -5.86 -4.68
CA SER A 214 16.35 -6.34 -3.28
C SER A 214 17.05 -5.40 -2.29
N ARG A 215 17.23 -4.11 -2.62
CA ARG A 215 17.83 -3.16 -1.69
C ARG A 215 16.72 -2.73 -0.73
N GLU A 216 16.86 -3.12 0.54
CA GLU A 216 15.88 -2.85 1.59
C GLU A 216 15.63 -1.35 1.82
N GLU A 217 16.49 -0.48 1.30
CA GLU A 217 16.32 0.98 1.28
C GLU A 217 16.10 1.49 -0.15
N THR A 218 14.92 1.26 -0.73
CA THR A 218 14.54 1.92 -1.98
C THR A 218 13.46 2.97 -1.74
N TYR A 219 13.79 4.22 -2.09
CA TYR A 219 12.95 5.41 -1.92
C TYR A 219 11.82 5.54 -2.96
N ASP A 220 11.64 4.56 -3.85
CA ASP A 220 10.53 4.51 -4.81
C ASP A 220 9.16 4.35 -4.13
N LEU A 221 9.08 3.66 -2.98
CA LEU A 221 7.83 3.57 -2.22
C LEU A 221 7.40 4.93 -1.67
N PRO A 222 8.22 5.62 -0.82
CA PRO A 222 7.86 6.94 -0.36
C PRO A 222 7.64 7.92 -1.51
N PHE A 223 8.44 7.84 -2.58
CA PHE A 223 8.24 8.65 -3.79
C PHE A 223 6.84 8.46 -4.40
N TRP A 224 6.38 7.21 -4.62
CA TRP A 224 5.05 7.01 -5.20
C TRP A 224 3.90 7.38 -4.26
N MET A 225 4.10 7.21 -2.94
CA MET A 225 3.14 7.70 -1.94
C MET A 225 3.03 9.23 -1.99
N ASP A 226 4.17 9.92 -2.15
CA ASP A 226 4.27 11.38 -2.28
C ASP A 226 3.63 11.88 -3.58
N VAL A 227 3.92 11.22 -4.71
CA VAL A 227 3.26 11.48 -6.01
C VAL A 227 1.73 11.32 -5.88
N ALA A 228 1.25 10.26 -5.23
CA ALA A 228 -0.18 10.03 -5.05
C ALA A 228 -0.84 11.13 -4.19
N SER A 229 -0.16 11.56 -3.12
CA SER A 229 -0.57 12.67 -2.27
C SER A 229 -0.70 13.98 -3.06
N HIS A 230 0.27 14.28 -3.93
CA HIS A 230 0.25 15.46 -4.80
C HIS A 230 -0.81 15.38 -5.90
N ALA A 231 -0.97 14.22 -6.56
CA ALA A 231 -1.91 14.02 -7.65
C ALA A 231 -3.39 14.10 -7.19
N SER A 232 -3.67 13.75 -5.93
CA SER A 232 -5.01 13.78 -5.36
C SER A 232 -5.51 15.21 -5.08
N ASN A 233 -4.61 16.20 -4.95
CA ASN A 233 -4.84 17.57 -4.45
C ASN A 233 -5.41 17.65 -3.02
N GLN A 234 -5.51 16.53 -2.29
CA GLN A 234 -6.10 16.44 -0.95
C GLN A 234 -5.11 15.88 0.08
N GLY A 235 -3.86 15.62 -0.33
CA GLY A 235 -2.88 14.98 0.53
C GLY A 235 -3.23 13.53 0.88
N LEU A 236 -2.66 13.04 1.98
CA LEU A 236 -2.92 11.72 2.56
C LEU A 236 -3.86 11.80 3.77
N ASP A 237 -4.95 12.55 3.65
CA ASP A 237 -5.86 12.81 4.78
C ASP A 237 -6.72 11.60 5.19
N ALA A 238 -7.09 10.78 4.20
CA ALA A 238 -7.83 9.55 4.36
C ALA A 238 -7.57 8.61 3.17
N GLY A 239 -7.40 7.31 3.42
CA GLY A 239 -7.16 6.35 2.35
C GLY A 239 -6.48 5.06 2.81
N ILE A 240 -6.24 4.19 1.85
CA ILE A 240 -5.48 2.95 2.02
C ILE A 240 -4.45 2.80 0.90
N LEU A 241 -3.24 2.45 1.30
CA LEU A 241 -2.12 2.12 0.42
C LEU A 241 -1.70 0.70 0.72
N LEU A 242 -1.47 -0.09 -0.34
CA LEU A 242 -1.18 -1.52 -0.25
C LEU A 242 -0.01 -1.82 -1.19
N TRP A 243 1.08 -2.38 -0.70
CA TRP A 243 2.24 -2.71 -1.53
C TRP A 243 2.78 -4.11 -1.29
N ASN A 244 3.38 -4.71 -2.32
CA ASN A 244 4.12 -5.96 -2.23
C ASN A 244 5.58 -5.73 -2.57
N ARG A 245 6.48 -6.12 -1.66
CA ARG A 245 7.95 -6.07 -1.89
C ARG A 245 8.65 -7.37 -1.54
N TRP A 246 8.11 -8.09 -0.56
CA TRP A 246 8.67 -9.35 -0.13
C TRP A 246 8.07 -10.50 -0.94
N PHE A 247 8.87 -11.06 -1.85
CA PHE A 247 8.59 -12.28 -2.59
C PHE A 247 7.28 -12.30 -3.38
N THR A 248 7.30 -11.73 -4.57
CA THR A 248 6.32 -12.05 -5.60
C THR A 248 7.03 -12.60 -6.84
N ARG A 249 6.44 -13.62 -7.47
CA ARG A 249 6.81 -13.99 -8.85
C ARG A 249 6.54 -12.82 -9.81
N ASP A 250 5.63 -11.94 -9.40
CA ASP A 250 5.20 -10.74 -10.10
C ASP A 250 6.04 -9.51 -9.73
N LYS A 251 5.97 -8.47 -10.56
CA LYS A 251 6.66 -7.21 -10.30
C LYS A 251 6.03 -6.50 -9.08
N PRO A 252 6.84 -5.97 -8.16
CA PRO A 252 6.37 -5.13 -7.06
C PRO A 252 5.47 -3.99 -7.52
N VAL A 253 4.41 -3.72 -6.76
CA VAL A 253 3.38 -2.74 -7.07
C VAL A 253 2.86 -2.08 -5.79
N LEU A 254 2.44 -0.83 -5.92
CA LEU A 254 1.70 -0.06 -4.93
C LEU A 254 0.30 0.21 -5.47
N PHE A 255 -0.72 -0.26 -4.77
CA PHE A 255 -2.09 0.18 -4.94
C PHE A 255 -2.40 1.32 -4.00
N VAL A 256 -3.10 2.32 -4.50
CA VAL A 256 -3.51 3.49 -3.73
C VAL A 256 -5.01 3.72 -3.93
N SER A 257 -5.73 3.96 -2.84
CA SER A 257 -7.07 4.52 -2.87
C SER A 257 -7.21 5.58 -1.78
N LEU A 258 -7.44 6.82 -2.20
CA LEU A 258 -7.55 7.98 -1.31
C LEU A 258 -9.01 8.44 -1.19
N GLU A 259 -9.24 9.31 -0.21
CA GLU A 259 -10.53 9.92 0.15
C GLU A 259 -11.50 8.92 0.82
N CYS A 260 -11.98 7.94 0.07
CA CYS A 260 -12.84 6.88 0.56
C CYS A 260 -12.29 5.54 0.06
N PRO A 261 -11.52 4.80 0.88
CA PRO A 261 -10.84 3.61 0.40
C PRO A 261 -11.84 2.54 -0.05
N THR A 262 -11.75 2.11 -1.31
CA THR A 262 -12.65 1.10 -1.90
C THR A 262 -12.32 -0.31 -1.38
N PRO A 263 -13.27 -1.04 -0.78
CA PRO A 263 -13.04 -2.43 -0.37
C PRO A 263 -12.70 -3.37 -1.53
N GLN A 264 -13.11 -3.02 -2.75
CA GLN A 264 -12.86 -3.81 -3.96
C GLN A 264 -11.37 -4.02 -4.26
N LEU A 265 -10.50 -3.14 -3.73
CA LEU A 265 -9.04 -3.30 -3.83
C LEU A 265 -8.54 -4.66 -3.35
N LEU A 266 -9.24 -5.28 -2.38
CA LEU A 266 -8.86 -6.58 -1.84
C LEU A 266 -8.77 -7.67 -2.92
N LEU A 267 -9.60 -7.59 -3.97
CA LEU A 267 -9.54 -8.52 -5.10
C LEU A 267 -8.16 -8.52 -5.78
N TYR A 268 -7.55 -7.34 -5.93
CA TYR A 268 -6.27 -7.20 -6.62
C TYR A 268 -5.07 -7.52 -5.72
N LEU A 269 -5.29 -7.75 -4.43
CA LEU A 269 -4.27 -8.36 -3.57
C LEU A 269 -4.09 -9.85 -3.86
N ILE A 270 -5.10 -10.46 -4.48
CA ILE A 270 -5.13 -11.86 -4.90
C ILE A 270 -4.75 -11.98 -6.39
N HIS A 271 -5.33 -11.11 -7.23
CA HIS A 271 -5.08 -11.04 -8.68
C HIS A 271 -4.64 -9.63 -9.14
N PRO A 272 -3.38 -9.22 -8.90
CA PRO A 272 -2.89 -7.88 -9.26
C PRO A 272 -2.98 -7.55 -10.77
N GLU A 273 -2.98 -8.57 -11.63
CA GLU A 273 -3.12 -8.48 -13.08
C GLU A 273 -4.52 -8.05 -13.53
N GLY A 274 -5.55 -8.32 -12.73
CA GLY A 274 -6.94 -7.99 -13.07
C GLY A 274 -7.25 -6.49 -13.07
N TRP A 275 -6.39 -5.67 -12.47
CA TRP A 275 -6.58 -4.22 -12.31
C TRP A 275 -6.82 -3.49 -13.64
N GLU A 276 -6.01 -3.78 -14.66
CA GLU A 276 -6.04 -3.06 -15.95
C GLU A 276 -7.34 -3.33 -16.72
N ASN A 277 -7.92 -4.52 -16.56
CA ASN A 277 -9.16 -4.93 -17.23
C ASN A 277 -10.40 -4.24 -16.63
N GLU A 278 -10.46 -4.06 -15.30
CA GLU A 278 -11.59 -3.34 -14.66
C GLU A 278 -11.45 -1.80 -14.77
N GLN A 279 -10.24 -1.33 -15.02
CA GLN A 279 -9.96 0.10 -15.26
C GLN A 279 -10.36 0.57 -16.66
N SER A 280 -10.47 -0.32 -17.64
CA SER A 280 -10.88 -0.02 -19.03
C SER A 280 -12.40 -0.15 -19.28
N GLY A 281 -13.19 -0.48 -18.26
CA GLY A 281 -14.65 -0.65 -18.35
C GLY A 281 -15.44 0.67 -18.47
N ALA A 282 -16.64 0.58 -19.04
CA ALA A 282 -17.53 1.71 -19.31
C ALA A 282 -17.94 2.48 -18.03
N GLY A 283 -17.91 3.82 -18.09
CA GLY A 283 -18.35 4.72 -17.01
C GLY A 283 -17.25 5.47 -16.27
N LYS A 284 -15.99 5.41 -16.73
CA LYS A 284 -14.87 6.18 -16.19
C LYS A 284 -14.44 7.26 -17.17
N GLU A 285 -14.44 8.51 -16.74
CA GLU A 285 -13.80 9.61 -17.48
C GLU A 285 -12.29 9.35 -17.46
N THR A 286 -11.74 8.92 -18.60
CA THR A 286 -10.28 8.89 -18.78
C THR A 286 -9.92 10.22 -19.42
N GLU A 287 -9.54 11.19 -18.60
CA GLU A 287 -8.92 12.41 -19.11
C GLU A 287 -7.65 12.06 -19.89
N GLU A 288 -7.48 12.67 -21.06
CA GLU A 288 -6.22 12.55 -21.79
C GLU A 288 -5.15 13.39 -21.12
N LEU A 289 -3.90 12.90 -21.16
CA LEU A 289 -2.75 13.69 -20.75
C LEU A 289 -2.64 14.94 -21.62
N SER A 290 -2.56 16.10 -20.97
CA SER A 290 -2.25 17.38 -21.63
C SER A 290 -0.91 17.31 -22.37
N ASP A 291 -0.69 18.20 -23.34
CA ASP A 291 0.59 18.28 -24.06
C ASP A 291 1.76 18.55 -23.10
N ALA A 292 1.52 19.31 -22.03
CA ALA A 292 2.49 19.52 -20.96
C ALA A 292 2.79 18.23 -20.18
N GLY A 293 1.78 17.40 -19.91
CA GLY A 293 1.95 16.09 -19.30
C GLY A 293 2.72 15.11 -20.17
N ARG A 294 2.53 15.16 -21.49
CA ARG A 294 3.31 14.37 -22.46
C ARG A 294 4.76 14.87 -22.54
N ALA A 295 4.98 16.18 -22.62
CA ALA A 295 6.31 16.77 -22.60
C ALA A 295 7.10 16.42 -21.33
N LEU A 296 6.43 16.30 -20.18
CA LEU A 296 7.05 15.85 -18.92
C LEU A 296 7.56 14.40 -19.00
N LEU A 297 6.92 13.53 -19.77
CA LEU A 297 7.35 12.14 -19.97
C LEU A 297 8.56 12.00 -20.88
N ASP A 298 8.73 12.95 -21.79
CA ASP A 298 9.80 12.97 -22.79
C ASP A 298 11.06 13.67 -22.25
N ASP A 299 10.92 14.52 -21.24
CA ASP A 299 12.04 15.17 -20.55
C ASP A 299 12.66 14.26 -19.47
N GLY A 300 13.58 13.40 -19.91
CA GLY A 300 14.29 12.46 -19.03
C GLY A 300 15.25 13.11 -18.03
N GLU A 301 15.61 14.38 -18.23
CA GLU A 301 16.57 15.09 -17.38
C GLU A 301 15.90 15.79 -16.19
N VAL A 302 14.57 15.77 -16.08
CA VAL A 302 13.85 16.25 -14.90
C VAL A 302 14.21 15.41 -13.68
N THR A 303 14.44 16.06 -12.54
CA THR A 303 14.66 15.39 -11.25
C THR A 303 13.33 14.84 -10.71
N LEU A 304 13.37 13.84 -9.83
CA LEU A 304 12.13 13.35 -9.21
C LEU A 304 11.41 14.43 -8.41
N GLU A 305 12.15 15.35 -7.77
CA GLU A 305 11.58 16.51 -7.08
C GLU A 305 10.83 17.45 -8.05
N ALA A 306 11.46 17.81 -9.17
CA ALA A 306 10.81 18.68 -10.17
C ALA A 306 9.60 17.99 -10.82
N PHE A 307 9.63 16.67 -10.95
CA PHE A 307 8.47 15.88 -11.39
C PHE A 307 7.33 15.98 -10.37
N LEU A 308 7.59 15.74 -9.07
CA LEU A 308 6.59 15.85 -7.99
C LEU A 308 5.82 17.17 -8.03
N HIS A 309 6.53 18.29 -8.15
CA HIS A 309 5.91 19.62 -8.22
C HIS A 309 5.05 19.86 -9.48
N ARG A 310 5.27 19.09 -10.55
CA ARG A 310 4.53 19.20 -11.81
C ARG A 310 3.34 18.23 -11.90
N VAL A 311 3.31 17.18 -11.08
CA VAL A 311 2.25 16.15 -11.10
C VAL A 311 0.85 16.73 -10.84
N ALA A 312 0.73 17.70 -9.93
CA ALA A 312 -0.55 18.36 -9.65
C ALA A 312 -1.12 19.14 -10.86
N GLY A 313 -0.27 19.51 -11.82
CA GLY A 313 -0.63 20.25 -13.04
C GLY A 313 -0.88 19.38 -14.27
N LEU A 314 -1.01 18.05 -14.13
CA LEU A 314 -1.14 17.13 -15.27
C LEU A 314 -2.52 17.10 -15.96
N ARG A 315 -3.54 17.73 -15.36
CA ARG A 315 -4.91 17.71 -15.87
C ARG A 315 -5.07 18.63 -17.09
N ALA A 316 -5.95 18.23 -18.01
CA ALA A 316 -6.28 18.98 -19.23
C ALA A 316 -7.34 20.08 -18.95
#